data_AF-A0A0R2PL68-F1
#
_entry.id   AF-A0A0R2PL68-F1
#
_cell.length_a   1.000
_cell.length_b   1.000
_cell.length_c   1.000
_cell.angle_alpha   90.00
_cell.angle_beta   90.00
_cell.angle_gamma   90.00
#
_symmetry.space_group_name_H-M   'P 1'
#
loop_
_entity.id
_entity.type
_entity.pdbx_description
1 polymer ?
#
loop_
_entity_poly.entity_id
_entity_poly.type
_entity_poly.pdbx_seq_one_letter_code
_entity_poly.pdbx_strand_id
1 'polypeptide(L)'
;MKLEDLPKEIFKGRSPAEKKSSNWEAGFSQWLADIYQSNPENMLEVIEPTLDKLMINFALEKTKGKKHEAAKVLGLGRNTLAKKINSQKD
;
A
#
# COMPACT_ATOMS: atom_id res chain seq x y z
N MET A 1 19.12 20.27 34.03
CA MET A 1 18.12 21.13 33.35
C MET A 1 16.90 20.26 33.12
N LYS A 2 15.77 20.57 33.76
CA LYS A 2 14.55 19.78 33.64
C LYS A 2 13.83 20.15 32.35
N LEU A 3 13.12 19.20 31.73
CA LEU A 3 12.43 19.40 30.45
C LEU A 3 11.29 20.45 30.55
N GLU A 4 10.89 20.78 31.78
CA GLU A 4 9.82 21.73 32.09
C GLU A 4 10.22 23.21 31.94
N ASP A 5 11.52 23.53 31.86
CA ASP A 5 12.03 24.91 31.81
C ASP A 5 12.04 25.52 30.38
N LEU A 6 11.54 24.79 29.38
CA LEU A 6 11.56 25.25 27.99
C LEU A 6 10.37 26.18 27.71
N PRO A 7 10.59 27.41 27.19
CA PRO A 7 9.52 28.35 26.91
C PRO A 7 8.52 27.77 25.91
N LYS A 8 7.24 27.88 26.23
CA LYS A 8 6.12 27.36 25.43
C LYS A 8 6.06 27.95 24.01
N GLU A 9 6.85 28.99 23.73
CA GLU A 9 6.94 29.66 22.43
C GLU A 9 7.61 28.82 21.34
N ILE A 10 8.44 27.82 21.69
CA ILE A 10 9.04 26.89 20.70
C ILE A 10 7.97 25.99 20.06
N PHE A 11 6.85 25.76 20.76
CA PHE A 11 5.75 24.93 20.27
C PHE A 11 4.77 25.68 19.35
N LYS A 12 4.86 27.02 19.25
CA LYS A 12 3.93 27.85 18.46
C LYS A 12 4.15 27.79 16.94
N GLY A 13 5.26 27.18 16.48
CA GLY A 13 5.58 27.00 15.05
C GLY A 13 5.37 25.59 14.51
N ARG A 14 5.07 24.61 15.37
CA ARG A 14 4.57 23.31 14.92
C ARG A 14 3.06 23.38 14.96
N SER A 15 2.46 23.96 13.92
CA SER A 15 1.22 23.36 13.43
C SER A 15 1.50 21.86 13.36
N PRO A 16 0.68 20.97 13.97
CA PRO A 16 0.76 19.56 13.67
C PRO A 16 0.77 19.54 12.16
N ALA A 17 1.87 19.09 11.55
CA ALA A 17 2.00 19.05 10.11
C ALA A 17 0.66 18.53 9.65
N GLU A 18 -0.13 19.38 8.97
CA GLU A 18 -1.41 18.96 8.47
C GLU A 18 -1.03 17.71 7.73
N LYS A 19 -1.46 16.56 8.26
CA LYS A 19 -1.39 15.33 7.51
C LYS A 19 -2.23 15.73 6.32
N LYS A 20 -1.57 16.16 5.24
CA LYS A 20 -2.11 16.09 3.91
C LYS A 20 -2.41 14.61 3.86
N SER A 21 -3.63 14.26 4.25
CA SER A 21 -4.23 12.99 3.96
C SER A 21 -4.18 13.02 2.45
N SER A 22 -3.09 12.49 1.90
CA SER A 22 -3.09 11.96 0.56
C SER A 22 -4.35 11.12 0.55
N ASN A 23 -5.38 11.66 -0.10
CA ASN A 23 -6.65 10.99 -0.27
C ASN A 23 -6.31 9.93 -1.31
N TRP A 24 -5.76 8.80 -0.83
CA TRP A 24 -5.25 7.74 -1.67
C TRP A 24 -6.38 7.22 -2.56
N GLU A 25 -7.63 7.34 -2.09
CA GLU A 25 -8.84 7.13 -2.86
C GLU A 25 -8.90 8.02 -4.10
N ALA A 26 -8.60 9.32 -3.98
CA ALA A 26 -8.57 10.22 -5.13
C ALA A 26 -7.44 9.86 -6.11
N GLY A 27 -6.27 9.48 -5.61
CA GLY A 27 -5.16 9.00 -6.44
C GLY A 27 -5.52 7.69 -7.17
N PHE A 28 -6.21 6.79 -6.48
CA PHE A 28 -6.69 5.53 -7.04
C PHE A 28 -7.77 5.77 -8.09
N SER A 29 -8.73 6.67 -7.84
CA SER A 29 -9.73 7.07 -8.83
C SER A 29 -9.12 7.64 -10.10
N GLN A 30 -8.09 8.49 -9.98
CA GLN A 30 -7.38 9.01 -11.14
C GLN A 30 -6.68 7.89 -11.92
N TRP A 31 -5.99 6.98 -11.22
CA TRP A 31 -5.33 5.83 -11.86
C TRP A 31 -6.33 4.92 -12.61
N LEU A 32 -7.52 4.70 -12.06
CA LEU A 32 -8.59 3.97 -12.75
C LEU A 32 -9.06 4.69 -14.01
N ALA A 33 -9.17 6.02 -13.98
CA ALA A 33 -9.53 6.81 -15.15
C ALA A 33 -8.48 6.72 -16.26
N ASP A 34 -7.19 6.75 -15.89
CA ASP A 34 -6.07 6.63 -16.84
C ASP A 34 -6.04 5.24 -17.50
N ILE A 35 -6.31 4.18 -16.72
CA ILE A 35 -6.44 2.82 -17.26
C ILE A 35 -7.62 2.74 -18.22
N TYR A 36 -8.78 3.29 -17.86
CA TYR A 36 -9.98 3.26 -18.70
C TYR A 36 -9.76 3.96 -20.05
N GLN A 37 -9.03 5.09 -20.06
CA GLN A 37 -8.69 5.78 -21.31
C GLN A 37 -7.83 4.93 -22.26
N SER A 38 -6.99 4.06 -21.70
CA SER A 38 -6.08 3.21 -22.49
C SER A 38 -6.68 1.85 -22.84
N ASN A 39 -7.48 1.28 -21.94
CA ASN A 39 -8.13 -0.02 -22.03
C ASN A 39 -9.56 0.08 -21.46
N PRO A 40 -10.54 0.48 -22.29
CA PRO A 40 -11.92 0.68 -21.84
C PRO A 40 -12.64 -0.64 -21.52
N GLU A 41 -12.10 -1.79 -21.94
CA GLU A 41 -12.62 -3.13 -21.66
C GLU A 41 -11.57 -3.97 -20.91
N ASN A 42 -12.03 -4.96 -20.14
CA ASN A 42 -11.19 -5.91 -19.39
C ASN A 42 -10.12 -5.27 -18.49
N MET A 43 -10.35 -4.06 -17.96
CA MET A 43 -9.38 -3.33 -17.13
C MET A 43 -8.86 -4.10 -15.90
N LEU A 44 -9.61 -5.10 -15.41
CA LEU A 44 -9.17 -5.98 -14.33
C LEU A 44 -7.92 -6.80 -14.69
N GLU A 45 -7.70 -7.12 -15.97
CA GLU A 45 -6.46 -7.78 -16.44
C GLU A 45 -5.22 -6.93 -16.15
N VAL A 46 -5.36 -5.60 -16.06
CA VAL A 46 -4.27 -4.68 -15.71
C VAL A 46 -4.26 -4.39 -14.20
N ILE A 47 -5.43 -4.21 -13.60
CA ILE A 47 -5.58 -3.78 -12.22
C ILE A 47 -5.22 -4.90 -11.24
N GLU A 48 -5.77 -6.10 -11.44
CA GLU A 48 -5.59 -7.21 -10.49
C GLU A 48 -4.12 -7.60 -10.33
N PRO A 49 -3.31 -7.80 -11.41
CA PRO A 49 -1.89 -8.11 -11.24
C PRO A 49 -1.11 -7.01 -10.53
N THR A 50 -1.47 -5.74 -10.78
CA THR A 50 -0.83 -4.59 -10.15
C THR A 50 -1.12 -4.57 -8.64
N LEU A 51 -2.38 -4.71 -8.25
CA LEU A 51 -2.79 -4.76 -6.85
C LEU A 51 -2.22 -6.00 -6.14
N ASP A 52 -2.31 -7.17 -6.77
CA ASP A 52 -1.74 -8.41 -6.24
C ASP A 52 -0.25 -8.26 -5.95
N LYS A 53 0.52 -7.67 -6.88
CA LYS A 53 1.96 -7.45 -6.70
C LYS A 53 2.25 -6.54 -5.51
N LEU A 54 1.53 -5.44 -5.37
CA LEU A 54 1.68 -4.50 -4.25
C LEU A 54 1.37 -5.19 -2.91
N MET A 55 0.25 -5.89 -2.83
CA MET A 55 -0.18 -6.59 -1.61
C MET A 55 0.78 -7.72 -1.23
N ILE A 56 1.20 -8.52 -2.21
CA ILE A 56 2.12 -9.64 -1.99
C ILE A 56 3.49 -9.14 -1.53
N ASN A 57 4.03 -8.10 -2.17
CA ASN A 57 5.30 -7.51 -1.75
C ASN A 57 5.22 -6.95 -0.34
N PHE A 58 4.15 -6.21 -0.02
CA PHE A 58 3.91 -5.70 1.33
C PHE A 58 3.88 -6.85 2.36
N ALA A 59 3.11 -7.90 2.08
CA ALA A 59 2.99 -9.03 3.00
C ALA A 59 4.31 -9.78 3.18
N LEU A 60 5.07 -10.01 2.10
CA LEU A 60 6.39 -10.62 2.17
C LEU A 60 7.39 -9.75 2.95
N GLU A 61 7.37 -8.43 2.76
CA GLU A 61 8.20 -7.51 3.53
C GLU A 61 7.91 -7.63 5.03
N LYS A 62 6.63 -7.57 5.43
CA LYS A 62 6.23 -7.67 6.84
C LYS A 62 6.54 -9.02 7.47
N THR A 63 6.64 -10.08 6.68
CA THR A 63 6.96 -11.42 7.16
C THR A 63 8.39 -11.86 6.86
N LYS A 64 9.27 -10.93 6.46
CA LYS A 64 10.69 -11.21 6.13
C LYS A 64 10.85 -12.33 5.08
N GLY A 65 9.98 -12.34 4.08
CA GLY A 65 9.99 -13.30 2.96
C GLY A 65 9.29 -14.62 3.24
N LYS A 66 8.72 -14.84 4.44
CA LYS A 66 8.04 -16.10 4.77
C LYS A 66 6.66 -16.17 4.11
N LYS A 67 6.59 -16.92 3.01
CA LYS A 67 5.36 -17.08 2.20
C LYS A 67 4.14 -17.56 2.99
N HIS A 68 4.31 -18.51 3.91
CA HIS A 68 3.18 -19.00 4.72
C HIS A 68 2.61 -17.93 5.66
N GLU A 69 3.46 -17.12 6.27
CA GLU A 69 3.02 -16.02 7.13
C GLU A 69 2.42 -14.90 6.28
N ALA A 70 2.99 -14.60 5.10
CA ALA A 70 2.43 -13.61 4.17
C ALA A 70 1.02 -14.01 3.70
N ALA A 71 0.77 -15.31 3.47
CA ALA A 71 -0.54 -15.82 3.15
C ALA A 71 -1.56 -15.52 4.27
N LYS A 72 -1.16 -15.68 5.53
CA LYS A 72 -1.99 -15.31 6.69
C LYS A 72 -2.26 -13.81 6.76
N VAL A 73 -1.25 -12.98 6.51
CA VAL A 73 -1.40 -11.50 6.47
C VAL A 73 -2.44 -11.08 5.43
N LEU A 74 -2.44 -11.73 4.27
CA LEU A 74 -3.39 -11.44 3.19
C LEU A 74 -4.73 -12.18 3.30
N GLY A 75 -4.90 -13.07 4.28
CA GLY A 75 -6.08 -13.94 4.38
C GLY A 75 -6.22 -14.95 3.23
N LEU A 76 -5.13 -15.24 2.51
CA LEU A 76 -5.10 -16.17 1.39
C LEU A 76 -4.67 -17.57 1.83
N GLY A 77 -5.18 -18.60 1.13
CA GLY A 77 -4.61 -19.93 1.23
C GLY A 77 -3.16 -19.96 0.72
N ARG A 78 -2.29 -20.78 1.34
CA ARG A 78 -0.87 -20.94 0.93
C ARG A 78 -0.71 -21.23 -0.56
N ASN A 79 -1.56 -22.12 -1.10
CA ASN A 79 -1.52 -22.52 -2.51
C ASN A 79 -1.95 -21.39 -3.43
N THR A 80 -2.95 -20.60 -3.03
CA THR A 80 -3.41 -19.43 -3.77
C THR A 80 -2.32 -18.37 -3.85
N LEU A 81 -1.67 -18.07 -2.71
CA LEU A 81 -0.55 -17.14 -2.69
C LEU A 81 0.63 -17.65 -3.53
N ALA A 82 0.95 -18.94 -3.46
CA ALA A 82 2.03 -19.52 -4.26
C ALA A 82 1.76 -19.40 -5.77
N LYS A 83 0.53 -19.67 -6.21
CA LYS A 83 0.11 -19.47 -7.60
C LYS A 83 0.24 -18.00 -8.02
N LYS A 84 -0.31 -17.06 -7.24
CA LYS A 84 -0.20 -15.62 -7.52
C LYS A 84 1.25 -15.14 -7.60
N ILE A 85 2.14 -15.62 -6.71
CA ILE A 85 3.58 -15.29 -6.76
C ILE A 85 4.24 -15.83 -8.04
N ASN A 86 3.88 -17.05 -8.48
CA ASN A 86 4.45 -17.62 -9.69
C ASN A 86 3.95 -16.89 -10.95
N SER A 87 2.66 -16.55 -11.01
CA SER A 87 2.07 -15.78 -12.11
C SER A 87 2.65 -14.36 -12.25
N GLN A 88 3.45 -13.87 -11.30
CA GLN A 88 4.14 -12.59 -11.38
C GLN A 88 5.59 -12.69 -11.87
N LYS A 89 6.13 -13.91 -12.05
CA LYS A 89 7.51 -14.15 -12.49
C LYS A 89 7.62 -14.36 -14.00
N ASP A 90 6.49 -14.58 -14.66
CA ASP A 90 6.33 -14.66 -16.11
C ASP A 90 5.92 -13.29 -16.66
#